data_AF-A0A1J5H9X9-F1
#
_entry.id   AF-A0A1J5H9X9-F1
#
_cell.length_a   1.000
_cell.length_b   1.000
_cell.length_c   1.000
_cell.angle_alpha   90.00
_cell.angle_beta   90.00
_cell.angle_gamma   90.00
#
_symmetry.space_group_name_H-M   'P 1'
#
loop_
_entity.id
_entity.type
_entity.pdbx_description
1 polymer ?
#
loop_
_entity_poly.entity_id
_entity_poly.type
_entity_poly.pdbx_seq_one_letter_code
_entity_poly.pdbx_strand_id
1 'polypeptide(L)'
;MEDVMSARDDTFEIKKPEVETIVRKLSVTYNRFRFSFLKMEKAVDAALDAGDVTLAINIIIKVYQLPKDLIPKVGYSAKISSIAMLVTETDVIWNLASGSFNSKVRCKLLLRASKCELLGEPRYRLKHIIGHELSHARMAIDGYVYRDSEFATDVLALLVTGNYKGYADHLVTATGQYGYIRSDIRGEVFRCLALYSERIYL
;
A
#
# COMPACT_ATOMS: atom_id res chain seq x y z
N MET A 1 -12.70 -12.77 21.31
CA MET A 1 -12.67 -11.83 20.18
C MET A 1 -11.27 -11.30 20.16
N GLU A 2 -10.43 -11.79 19.25
CA GLU A 2 -9.08 -11.23 19.08
C GLU A 2 -9.23 -9.79 18.56
N ASP A 3 -8.53 -8.87 19.20
CA ASP A 3 -8.38 -7.50 18.71
C ASP A 3 -7.69 -7.59 17.34
N VAL A 4 -8.50 -7.53 16.28
CA VAL A 4 -8.01 -7.14 14.98
C VAL A 4 -7.53 -5.70 15.18
N MET A 5 -6.21 -5.50 15.29
CA MET A 5 -5.60 -4.17 15.25
C MET A 5 -5.88 -3.58 13.87
N SER A 6 -7.08 -3.03 13.68
CA SER A 6 -7.43 -2.27 12.49
C SER A 6 -6.69 -0.94 12.57
N ALA A 7 -6.09 -0.52 11.46
CA ALA A 7 -5.57 0.83 11.36
C ALA A 7 -6.69 1.84 11.69
N ARG A 8 -6.28 2.95 12.31
CA ARG A 8 -7.15 4.06 12.65
C ARG A 8 -7.40 4.86 11.38
N ASP A 9 -8.67 4.97 11.00
CA ASP A 9 -9.11 5.93 9.98
C ASP A 9 -9.06 7.35 10.57
N ASP A 10 -7.87 7.95 10.52
CA ASP A 10 -7.55 9.31 11.00
C ASP A 10 -7.67 10.38 9.92
N THR A 11 -8.08 9.99 8.72
CA THR A 11 -8.25 10.80 7.51
C THR A 11 -8.95 12.13 7.74
N PHE A 12 -10.03 12.11 8.52
CA PHE A 12 -10.86 13.29 8.80
C PHE A 12 -10.28 14.20 9.89
N GLU A 13 -9.31 13.71 10.65
CA GLU A 13 -8.70 14.43 11.76
C GLU A 13 -7.46 15.24 11.32
N ILE A 14 -6.73 14.78 10.30
CA ILE A 14 -5.49 15.40 9.83
C ILE A 14 -5.72 16.81 9.29
N LYS A 15 -5.10 17.81 9.90
CA LYS A 15 -5.17 19.21 9.46
C LYS A 15 -4.05 19.55 8.48
N LYS A 16 -4.25 20.57 7.64
CA LYS A 16 -3.24 21.03 6.65
C LYS A 16 -1.82 21.20 7.19
N PRO A 17 -1.59 21.82 8.38
CA PRO A 17 -0.23 21.95 8.92
C PRO A 17 0.46 20.61 9.25
N GLU A 18 -0.32 19.57 9.52
CA GLU A 18 0.20 18.23 9.85
C GLU A 18 0.60 17.45 8.60
N VAL A 19 -0.03 17.75 7.46
CA VAL A 19 0.25 17.11 6.15
C VAL A 19 1.73 17.22 5.83
N GLU A 20 2.30 18.43 5.87
CA GLU A 20 3.70 18.64 5.54
C GLU A 20 4.62 17.83 6.45
N THR A 21 4.34 17.80 7.75
CA THR A 21 5.11 17.06 8.74
C THR A 21 5.11 15.56 8.44
N ILE A 22 3.93 14.99 8.16
CA ILE A 22 3.75 13.57 7.85
C ILE A 22 4.46 13.23 6.52
N VAL A 23 4.17 13.98 5.46
CA VAL A 23 4.75 13.75 4.12
C VAL A 23 6.27 13.85 4.16
N ARG A 24 6.83 14.86 4.84
CA ARG A 24 8.27 15.03 4.99
C ARG A 24 8.90 13.84 5.72
N LYS A 25 8.32 13.40 6.84
CA LYS A 25 8.84 12.26 7.62
C LYS A 25 8.82 10.97 6.80
N LEU A 26 7.72 10.68 6.11
CA LEU A 26 7.60 9.51 5.24
C LEU A 26 8.59 9.59 4.07
N SER A 27 8.73 10.76 3.45
CA SER A 27 9.67 10.97 2.35
C SER A 27 11.11 10.71 2.80
N VAL A 28 11.55 11.29 3.92
CA VAL A 28 12.91 11.05 4.45
C VAL A 28 13.14 9.56 4.77
N THR A 29 12.14 8.88 5.34
CA THR A 29 12.28 7.50 5.81
C THR A 29 12.25 6.49 4.65
N TYR A 30 11.35 6.68 3.69
CA TYR A 30 10.96 5.65 2.73
C TYR A 30 11.26 5.98 1.27
N ASN A 31 11.93 7.10 0.96
CA ASN A 31 12.23 7.49 -0.43
C ASN A 31 12.91 6.35 -1.23
N ARG A 32 13.77 5.56 -0.58
CA ARG A 32 14.46 4.42 -1.22
C ARG A 32 13.52 3.42 -1.91
N PHE A 33 12.29 3.27 -1.42
CA PHE A 33 11.29 2.39 -2.03
C PHE A 33 10.76 2.96 -3.34
N ARG A 34 10.59 4.28 -3.45
CA ARG A 34 10.28 4.94 -4.73
C ARG A 34 11.35 4.67 -5.78
N PHE A 35 12.63 4.79 -5.44
CA PHE A 35 13.72 4.46 -6.37
C PHE A 35 13.70 2.99 -6.81
N SER A 36 13.33 2.09 -5.89
CA SER A 36 13.21 0.66 -6.19
C SER A 36 12.01 0.39 -7.09
N PHE A 37 10.89 1.06 -6.84
CA PHE A 37 9.67 0.96 -7.65
C PHE A 37 9.92 1.42 -9.08
N LEU A 38 10.55 2.58 -9.29
CA LEU A 38 10.85 3.11 -10.63
C LEU A 38 11.65 2.13 -11.51
N LYS A 39 12.53 1.33 -10.90
CA LYS A 39 13.30 0.29 -11.62
C LYS A 39 12.48 -0.95 -11.96
N MET A 40 11.42 -1.21 -11.19
CA MET A 40 10.58 -2.41 -11.30
C MET A 40 9.21 -2.14 -11.91
N GLU A 41 8.82 -0.88 -12.12
CA GLU A 41 7.49 -0.49 -12.55
C GLU A 41 7.08 -1.17 -13.86
N LYS A 42 7.97 -1.21 -14.85
CA LYS A 42 7.71 -1.93 -16.12
C LYS A 42 7.42 -3.41 -15.92
N ALA A 43 8.06 -4.05 -14.95
CA ALA A 43 7.81 -5.46 -14.63
C ALA A 43 6.47 -5.65 -13.90
N VAL A 44 6.09 -4.70 -13.04
CA VAL A 44 4.76 -4.65 -12.43
C VAL A 44 3.70 -4.53 -13.53
N ASP A 45 3.86 -3.57 -14.45
CA ASP A 45 2.90 -3.36 -15.54
C ASP A 45 2.82 -4.58 -16.46
N ALA A 46 3.95 -5.18 -16.84
CA ALA A 46 3.95 -6.40 -17.65
C ALA A 46 3.22 -7.58 -16.97
N ALA A 47 3.37 -7.74 -15.65
CA ALA A 47 2.64 -8.77 -14.90
C ALA A 47 1.13 -8.48 -14.91
N LEU A 48 0.73 -7.22 -14.75
CA LEU A 48 -0.67 -6.81 -14.82
C LEU A 48 -1.25 -6.96 -16.23
N ASP A 49 -0.48 -6.72 -17.29
CA ASP A 49 -0.88 -6.94 -18.68
C ASP A 49 -1.09 -8.42 -18.99
N ALA A 50 -0.27 -9.30 -18.40
CA ALA A 50 -0.46 -10.75 -18.45
C ALA A 50 -1.61 -11.26 -17.56
N GLY A 51 -2.25 -10.38 -16.79
CA GLY A 51 -3.27 -10.73 -15.82
C GLY A 51 -2.74 -11.48 -14.59
N ASP A 52 -1.44 -11.42 -14.30
CA ASP A 52 -0.84 -12.03 -13.11
C ASP A 52 -0.73 -11.01 -11.96
N VAL A 53 -1.86 -10.81 -11.28
CA VAL A 53 -1.98 -9.90 -10.13
C VAL A 53 -1.10 -10.35 -8.96
N THR A 54 -0.91 -11.66 -8.76
CA THR A 54 -0.07 -12.18 -7.67
C THR A 54 1.40 -11.89 -7.94
N LEU A 55 1.87 -12.06 -9.18
CA LEU A 55 3.23 -11.67 -9.56
C LEU A 55 3.45 -10.17 -9.40
N ALA A 56 2.49 -9.33 -9.82
CA ALA A 56 2.58 -7.88 -9.63
C ALA A 56 2.76 -7.50 -8.15
N ILE A 57 1.95 -8.11 -7.25
CA ILE A 57 2.06 -7.91 -5.81
C ILE A 57 3.41 -8.40 -5.28
N ASN A 58 3.89 -9.57 -5.72
CA ASN A 58 5.19 -10.10 -5.29
C ASN A 58 6.37 -9.23 -5.73
N ILE A 59 6.27 -8.54 -6.87
CA ILE A 59 7.25 -7.54 -7.27
C ILE A 59 7.20 -6.34 -6.32
N ILE A 60 6.00 -5.85 -5.96
CA ILE A 60 5.86 -4.70 -5.05
C ILE A 60 6.28 -5.07 -3.61
N ILE A 61 6.07 -6.31 -3.14
CA ILE A 61 6.64 -6.83 -1.88
C ILE A 61 8.16 -6.65 -1.85
N LYS A 62 8.85 -6.94 -2.95
CA LYS A 62 10.31 -6.73 -3.06
C LYS A 62 10.68 -5.26 -2.99
N VAL A 63 9.88 -4.37 -3.58
CA VAL A 63 10.07 -2.91 -3.52
C VAL A 63 10.00 -2.41 -2.07
N TYR A 64 9.02 -2.87 -1.29
CA TYR A 64 8.87 -2.54 0.13
C TYR A 64 9.83 -3.32 1.06
N GLN A 65 10.70 -4.17 0.50
CA GLN A 65 11.62 -5.03 1.26
C GLN A 65 10.90 -5.87 2.33
N LEU A 66 9.70 -6.35 1.99
CA LEU A 66 8.91 -7.24 2.83
C LEU A 66 9.38 -8.70 2.64
N PRO A 67 9.09 -9.60 3.59
CA PRO A 67 9.42 -11.02 3.46
C PRO A 67 8.87 -11.59 2.14
N LYS A 68 9.69 -12.37 1.42
CA LYS A 68 9.35 -12.87 0.07
C LYS A 68 8.07 -13.71 0.04
N ASP A 69 7.81 -14.44 1.13
CA ASP A 69 6.66 -15.31 1.27
C ASP A 69 5.55 -14.67 2.14
N LEU A 70 5.60 -13.33 2.30
CA LEU A 70 4.60 -12.61 3.10
C LEU A 70 3.20 -12.84 2.55
N ILE A 71 3.01 -12.78 1.22
CA ILE A 71 1.73 -13.03 0.58
C ILE A 71 1.90 -14.17 -0.44
N PRO A 72 1.71 -15.43 -0.04
CA PRO A 72 1.88 -16.58 -0.95
C PRO A 72 0.78 -16.63 -2.02
N LYS A 73 -0.40 -16.07 -1.72
CA LYS A 73 -1.54 -16.04 -2.64
C LYS A 73 -2.48 -14.87 -2.34
N VAL A 74 -3.02 -14.28 -3.42
CA VAL A 74 -4.06 -13.25 -3.35
C VAL A 74 -5.44 -13.91 -3.31
N GLY A 75 -6.30 -13.42 -2.43
CA GLY A 75 -7.70 -13.82 -2.38
C GLY A 75 -8.63 -12.76 -2.97
N TYR A 76 -9.81 -13.19 -3.39
CA TYR A 76 -10.88 -12.32 -3.89
C TYR A 76 -12.15 -12.63 -3.11
N SER A 77 -12.79 -11.61 -2.53
CA SER A 77 -13.98 -11.82 -1.71
C SER A 77 -14.85 -10.57 -1.66
N ALA A 78 -16.07 -10.64 -2.21
CA ALA A 78 -17.05 -9.57 -2.09
C ALA A 78 -17.53 -9.32 -0.64
N LYS A 79 -17.15 -10.19 0.31
CA LYS A 79 -17.55 -10.10 1.72
C LYS A 79 -16.67 -9.16 2.55
N ILE A 80 -15.53 -8.70 2.03
CA ILE A 80 -14.73 -7.70 2.75
C ILE A 80 -15.38 -6.32 2.57
N SER A 81 -15.40 -5.52 3.63
CA SER A 81 -16.02 -4.18 3.63
C SER A 81 -15.17 -3.15 2.86
N SER A 82 -13.85 -3.24 3.00
CA SER A 82 -12.86 -2.39 2.35
C SER A 82 -12.57 -2.82 0.90
N ILE A 83 -11.86 -1.98 0.14
CA ILE A 83 -11.46 -2.30 -1.26
C ILE A 83 -10.43 -3.44 -1.27
N ALA A 84 -9.52 -3.40 -0.31
CA ALA A 84 -8.54 -4.43 -0.04
C ALA A 84 -8.37 -4.59 1.47
N MET A 85 -7.81 -5.71 1.90
CA MET A 85 -7.47 -5.94 3.30
C MET A 85 -6.30 -6.91 3.37
N LEU A 86 -5.24 -6.52 4.06
CA LEU A 86 -4.17 -7.41 4.47
C LEU A 86 -4.54 -8.11 5.79
N VAL A 87 -4.79 -9.42 5.73
CA VAL A 87 -5.05 -10.25 6.91
C VAL A 87 -3.76 -10.92 7.34
N THR A 88 -3.30 -10.67 8.56
CA THR A 88 -2.17 -11.39 9.14
C THR A 88 -2.62 -12.75 9.67
N GLU A 89 -2.05 -13.81 9.11
CA GLU A 89 -2.23 -15.19 9.53
C GLU A 89 -0.98 -15.61 10.34
N THR A 90 -1.19 -16.00 11.59
CA THR A 90 -0.10 -16.51 12.44
C THR A 90 -0.10 -18.03 12.34
N ASP A 91 0.71 -18.58 11.44
CA ASP A 91 0.90 -20.03 11.37
C ASP A 91 1.91 -20.45 12.46
N VAL A 92 1.39 -21.07 13.52
CA VAL A 92 2.22 -21.76 14.52
C VAL A 92 2.59 -23.13 13.96
N ILE A 93 3.81 -23.26 13.44
CA ILE A 93 4.31 -24.55 12.93
C ILE A 93 5.20 -25.19 14.00
N TRP A 94 4.76 -26.33 14.52
CA TRP A 94 5.57 -27.17 15.40
C TRP A 94 6.68 -27.83 14.59
N ASN A 95 7.93 -27.42 14.80
CA ASN A 95 9.06 -28.08 14.17
C ASN A 95 9.49 -29.28 15.04
N LEU A 96 9.02 -30.47 14.66
CA LEU A 96 9.35 -31.74 15.31
C LEU A 96 10.86 -32.00 15.42
N ALA A 97 11.68 -31.46 14.50
CA ALA A 97 13.12 -31.71 14.49
C ALA A 97 13.90 -30.79 15.45
N SER A 98 13.40 -29.59 15.75
CA SER A 98 14.07 -28.63 16.65
C SER A 98 13.41 -28.48 18.02
N GLY A 99 12.28 -29.16 18.26
CA GLY A 99 11.52 -29.04 19.51
C GLY A 99 11.05 -27.61 19.79
N SER A 100 10.94 -26.78 18.75
CA SER A 100 10.67 -25.35 18.86
C SER A 100 9.47 -24.94 18.00
N PHE A 101 8.72 -23.97 18.50
CA PHE A 101 7.71 -23.28 17.71
C PHE A 101 8.42 -22.29 16.77
N ASN A 102 8.22 -22.46 15.46
CA ASN A 102 8.51 -21.40 14.51
C ASN A 102 7.19 -20.75 14.12
N SER A 103 6.92 -19.55 14.63
CA SER A 103 5.85 -18.72 14.10
C SER A 103 6.31 -18.13 12.77
N LYS A 104 5.66 -18.52 11.68
CA LYS A 104 5.80 -17.79 10.41
C LYS A 104 4.62 -16.84 10.32
N VAL A 105 4.92 -15.54 10.39
CA VAL A 105 3.94 -14.51 10.04
C VAL A 105 3.73 -14.57 8.53
N ARG A 106 2.53 -14.96 8.12
CA ARG A 106 2.07 -14.87 6.74
C ARG A 106 0.94 -13.86 6.69
N CYS A 107 0.74 -13.26 5.54
CA CYS A 107 -0.40 -12.40 5.29
C CYS A 107 -1.15 -12.88 4.06
N LYS A 108 -2.45 -12.68 4.08
CA LYS A 108 -3.32 -12.87 2.92
C LYS A 108 -3.87 -11.52 2.51
N LEU A 109 -3.51 -11.08 1.31
CA LEU A 109 -4.14 -9.91 0.71
C LEU A 109 -5.45 -10.33 0.05
N LEU A 110 -6.55 -9.77 0.55
CA LEU A 110 -7.90 -9.94 0.00
C LEU A 110 -8.28 -8.69 -0.79
N LEU A 111 -8.81 -8.89 -2.00
CA LEU A 111 -9.36 -7.81 -2.82
C LEU A 111 -10.87 -8.00 -2.95
N ARG A 112 -11.64 -6.91 -2.84
CA ARG A 112 -13.12 -6.97 -2.90
C ARG A 112 -13.61 -7.26 -4.31
N ALA A 113 -13.02 -6.56 -5.29
CA ALA A 113 -13.32 -6.74 -6.69
C ALA A 113 -12.70 -8.05 -7.22
N SER A 114 -13.37 -8.66 -8.18
CA SER A 114 -12.86 -9.83 -8.89
C SER A 114 -11.61 -9.51 -9.70
N LYS A 115 -10.86 -10.55 -10.07
CA LYS A 115 -9.68 -10.41 -10.95
C LYS A 115 -10.00 -9.66 -12.24
N CYS A 116 -11.11 -9.97 -12.90
CA CYS A 116 -11.50 -9.34 -14.17
C CYS A 116 -11.81 -7.85 -14.00
N GLU A 117 -12.53 -7.48 -12.94
CA GLU A 117 -12.85 -6.08 -12.63
C GLU A 117 -11.57 -5.28 -12.35
N LEU A 118 -10.66 -5.82 -11.53
CA LEU A 118 -9.39 -5.15 -11.20
C LEU A 118 -8.49 -4.92 -12.40
N LEU A 119 -8.51 -5.83 -13.38
CA LEU A 119 -7.73 -5.67 -14.61
C LEU A 119 -8.33 -4.62 -15.56
N GLY A 120 -9.62 -4.29 -15.39
CA GLY A 120 -10.28 -3.18 -16.09
C GLY A 120 -10.09 -1.81 -15.42
N GLU A 121 -9.57 -1.77 -14.19
CA GLU A 121 -9.30 -0.52 -13.48
C GLU A 121 -8.04 0.19 -14.02
N PRO A 122 -7.95 1.53 -13.90
CA PRO A 122 -6.73 2.26 -14.21
C PRO A 122 -5.51 1.70 -13.44
N ARG A 123 -4.38 1.52 -14.14
CA ARG A 123 -3.17 0.89 -13.58
C ARG A 123 -2.68 1.55 -12.29
N TYR A 124 -2.72 2.88 -12.23
CA TYR A 124 -2.28 3.63 -11.04
C TYR A 124 -3.12 3.26 -9.80
N ARG A 125 -4.43 3.02 -9.97
CA ARG A 125 -5.35 2.69 -8.88
C ARG A 125 -5.04 1.31 -8.29
N LEU A 126 -4.82 0.32 -9.15
CA LEU A 126 -4.45 -1.02 -8.71
C LEU A 126 -3.09 -0.99 -7.97
N LYS A 127 -2.11 -0.26 -8.51
CA LYS A 127 -0.82 -0.04 -7.85
C LYS A 127 -0.98 0.63 -6.48
N HIS A 128 -1.84 1.65 -6.35
CA HIS A 128 -2.13 2.34 -5.09
C HIS A 128 -2.73 1.40 -4.05
N ILE A 129 -3.77 0.64 -4.41
CA ILE A 129 -4.44 -0.31 -3.50
C ILE A 129 -3.42 -1.32 -2.96
N ILE A 130 -2.58 -1.87 -3.83
CA ILE A 130 -1.53 -2.80 -3.39
C ILE A 130 -0.50 -2.07 -2.51
N GLY A 131 -0.03 -0.90 -2.93
CA GLY A 131 0.94 -0.10 -2.20
C GLY A 131 0.46 0.31 -0.81
N HIS A 132 -0.83 0.63 -0.67
CA HIS A 132 -1.49 0.97 0.58
C HIS A 132 -1.41 -0.19 1.58
N GLU A 133 -1.89 -1.37 1.19
CA GLU A 133 -1.88 -2.55 2.07
C GLU A 133 -0.46 -2.99 2.46
N LEU A 134 0.51 -2.89 1.54
CA LEU A 134 1.91 -3.19 1.85
C LEU A 134 2.57 -2.10 2.70
N SER A 135 2.07 -0.86 2.66
CA SER A 135 2.56 0.23 3.50
C SER A 135 2.20 -0.01 4.98
N HIS A 136 1.02 -0.55 5.28
CA HIS A 136 0.69 -1.02 6.64
C HIS A 136 1.72 -2.03 7.14
N ALA A 137 1.95 -3.10 6.36
CA ALA A 137 2.92 -4.14 6.73
C ALA A 137 4.32 -3.57 6.96
N ARG A 138 4.78 -2.68 6.07
CA ARG A 138 6.10 -2.07 6.18
C ARG A 138 6.26 -1.22 7.43
N MET A 139 5.31 -0.30 7.67
CA MET A 139 5.35 0.58 8.83
C MET A 139 5.21 -0.19 10.14
N ALA A 140 4.44 -1.29 10.15
CA ALA A 140 4.34 -2.18 11.30
C ALA A 140 5.69 -2.87 11.62
N ILE A 141 6.37 -3.43 10.61
CA ILE A 141 7.70 -4.07 10.80
C ILE A 141 8.73 -3.05 11.29
N ASP A 142 8.69 -1.82 10.78
CA ASP A 142 9.62 -0.76 11.19
C ASP A 142 9.27 -0.16 12.55
N GLY A 143 8.14 -0.54 13.17
CA GLY A 143 7.66 0.07 14.41
C GLY A 143 7.40 1.57 14.26
N TYR A 144 7.00 2.01 13.07
CA TYR A 144 6.92 3.43 12.74
C TYR A 144 5.77 4.14 13.47
N VAL A 145 5.97 5.41 13.80
CA VAL A 145 5.00 6.20 14.60
C VAL A 145 3.63 6.31 13.95
N TYR A 146 3.56 6.24 12.62
CA TYR A 146 2.31 6.31 11.86
C TYR A 146 1.81 4.95 11.34
N ARG A 147 2.28 3.83 11.92
CA ARG A 147 1.91 2.47 11.46
C ARG A 147 0.39 2.20 11.48
N ASP A 148 -0.32 2.87 12.38
CA ASP A 148 -1.76 2.72 12.58
C ASP A 148 -2.56 3.82 11.88
N SER A 149 -1.96 4.67 11.02
CA SER A 149 -2.64 5.78 10.33
C SER A 149 -3.00 5.41 8.89
N GLU A 150 -4.28 5.46 8.55
CA GLU A 150 -4.78 5.32 7.17
C GLU A 150 -4.24 6.43 6.26
N PHE A 151 -4.25 7.68 6.75
CA PHE A 151 -3.74 8.81 5.97
C PHE A 151 -2.25 8.66 5.65
N ALA A 152 -1.42 8.29 6.63
CA ALA A 152 0.01 8.10 6.40
C ALA A 152 0.29 6.90 5.48
N THR A 153 -0.53 5.86 5.57
CA THR A 153 -0.46 4.68 4.70
C THR A 153 -0.73 5.06 3.25
N ASP A 154 -1.76 5.87 2.99
CA ASP A 154 -2.02 6.41 1.65
C ASP A 154 -0.90 7.31 1.15
N VAL A 155 -0.37 8.20 1.99
CA VAL A 155 0.77 9.05 1.61
C VAL A 155 2.00 8.21 1.27
N LEU A 156 2.24 7.12 2.00
CA LEU A 156 3.35 6.21 1.68
C LEU A 156 3.10 5.43 0.38
N ALA A 157 1.88 4.98 0.13
CA ALA A 157 1.51 4.37 -1.15
C ALA A 157 1.72 5.34 -2.31
N LEU A 158 1.29 6.60 -2.16
CA LEU A 158 1.55 7.67 -3.13
C LEU A 158 3.03 7.90 -3.35
N LEU A 159 3.81 7.97 -2.27
CA LEU A 159 5.25 8.17 -2.34
C LEU A 159 5.94 7.07 -3.15
N VAL A 160 5.53 5.81 -2.98
CA VAL A 160 6.18 4.66 -3.61
C VAL A 160 5.65 4.42 -5.02
N THR A 161 4.34 4.22 -5.16
CA THR A 161 3.70 3.76 -6.39
C THR A 161 3.10 4.89 -7.22
N GLY A 162 3.04 6.10 -6.67
CA GLY A 162 2.38 7.23 -7.32
C GLY A 162 3.10 7.71 -8.59
N ASN A 163 2.33 8.23 -9.54
CA ASN A 163 2.86 9.09 -10.60
C ASN A 163 1.96 10.33 -10.70
N TYR A 164 2.53 11.53 -10.75
CA TYR A 164 1.71 12.75 -10.70
C TYR A 164 0.65 12.80 -11.80
N LYS A 165 0.98 12.34 -13.02
CA LYS A 165 0.07 12.30 -14.16
C LYS A 165 -1.15 11.40 -13.93
N GLY A 166 -0.95 10.15 -13.51
CA GLY A 166 -2.05 9.20 -13.30
C GLY A 166 -2.96 9.60 -12.14
N TYR A 167 -2.44 10.31 -11.15
CA TYR A 167 -3.26 10.88 -10.09
C TYR A 167 -3.98 12.14 -10.58
N ALA A 168 -3.31 13.11 -11.18
CA ALA A 168 -3.95 14.35 -11.67
C ALA A 168 -5.09 14.08 -12.68
N ASP A 169 -4.89 13.16 -13.62
CA ASP A 169 -5.83 12.87 -14.71
C ASP A 169 -7.11 12.14 -14.24
N HIS A 170 -7.04 11.40 -13.12
CA HIS A 170 -8.15 10.55 -12.66
C HIS A 170 -8.68 10.88 -11.26
N LEU A 171 -8.06 11.85 -10.56
CA LEU A 171 -8.56 12.41 -9.29
C LEU A 171 -9.69 13.44 -9.46
N VAL A 172 -9.99 13.86 -10.69
CA VAL A 172 -11.08 14.79 -11.01
C VAL A 172 -12.42 14.08 -11.20
N THR A 173 -12.40 12.78 -11.55
CA THR A 173 -13.56 12.08 -12.12
C THR A 173 -14.25 11.10 -11.17
N ALA A 174 -13.75 10.94 -9.94
CA ALA A 174 -14.01 9.74 -9.17
C ALA A 174 -14.73 10.07 -7.84
N THR A 175 -16.06 9.99 -7.85
CA THR A 175 -16.99 10.16 -6.71
C THR A 175 -16.99 8.99 -5.71
N GLY A 176 -16.00 8.09 -5.80
CA GLY A 176 -15.82 6.96 -4.90
C GLY A 176 -14.57 7.16 -4.03
N GLN A 177 -14.52 6.51 -2.88
CA GLN A 177 -13.35 6.50 -1.99
C GLN A 177 -12.08 6.09 -2.75
N TYR A 178 -11.17 7.04 -3.04
CA TYR A 178 -9.91 6.75 -3.74
C TYR A 178 -8.73 7.41 -3.06
N GLY A 179 -8.02 6.61 -2.24
CA GLY A 179 -7.09 7.12 -1.25
C GLY A 179 -7.88 7.93 -0.23
N TYR A 180 -7.76 7.61 1.05
CA TYR A 180 -8.33 8.36 2.14
C TYR A 180 -7.64 9.74 2.29
N ILE A 181 -7.36 10.45 1.20
CA ILE A 181 -6.86 11.81 1.20
C ILE A 181 -7.99 12.73 0.79
N ARG A 182 -8.47 13.49 1.77
CA ARG A 182 -9.56 14.44 1.58
C ARG A 182 -9.21 15.49 0.54
N SER A 183 -10.21 15.90 -0.24
CA SER A 183 -10.05 16.83 -1.37
C SER A 183 -9.49 18.19 -0.95
N ASP A 184 -9.77 18.64 0.27
CA ASP A 184 -9.34 19.94 0.81
C ASP A 184 -7.86 19.98 1.21
N ILE A 185 -7.26 18.84 1.55
CA ILE A 185 -5.83 18.70 1.89
C ILE A 185 -5.00 18.04 0.77
N ARG A 186 -5.65 17.49 -0.25
CA ARG A 186 -5.02 16.79 -1.38
C ARG A 186 -3.95 17.63 -2.09
N GLY A 187 -4.25 18.88 -2.42
CA GLY A 187 -3.30 19.78 -3.08
C GLY A 187 -2.03 19.97 -2.24
N GLU A 188 -2.17 20.00 -0.92
CA GLU A 188 -1.07 20.12 0.02
C GLU A 188 -0.22 18.84 0.08
N VAL A 189 -0.84 17.66 0.04
CA VAL A 189 -0.11 16.38 -0.05
C VAL A 189 0.77 16.35 -1.29
N PHE A 190 0.21 16.66 -2.46
CA PHE A 190 0.99 16.65 -3.72
C PHE A 190 2.08 17.71 -3.72
N ARG A 191 1.79 18.94 -3.24
CA ARG A 191 2.81 19.99 -3.07
C ARG A 191 3.97 19.50 -2.21
N CYS A 192 3.69 18.87 -1.07
CA CYS A 192 4.70 18.36 -0.15
C CYS A 192 5.47 17.17 -0.76
N LEU A 193 4.78 16.27 -1.45
CA LEU A 193 5.40 15.15 -2.16
C LEU A 193 6.34 15.64 -3.26
N ALA A 194 5.98 16.70 -3.98
CA ALA A 194 6.87 17.36 -4.96
C ALA A 194 8.13 17.92 -4.29
N LEU A 195 7.94 18.60 -3.16
CA LEU A 195 9.00 19.27 -2.41
C LEU A 195 10.00 18.28 -1.78
N TYR A 196 9.52 17.13 -1.30
CA TYR A 196 10.33 16.17 -0.54
C TYR A 196 10.67 14.89 -1.31
N SER A 197 10.08 14.69 -2.49
CA SER A 197 10.31 13.56 -3.37
C SER A 197 10.09 13.95 -4.83
N GLU A 198 11.06 14.70 -5.39
CA GLU A 198 11.02 15.27 -6.76
C GLU A 198 10.63 14.23 -7.84
N ARG A 199 10.91 12.95 -7.61
CA ARG A 199 10.65 11.85 -8.56
C ARG A 199 9.20 11.37 -8.63
N ILE A 200 8.28 12.00 -7.93
CA ILE A 200 6.84 11.75 -8.09
C ILE A 200 6.31 12.40 -9.39
N TYR A 201 7.06 13.39 -9.93
CA TYR A 201 6.71 14.17 -11.12
C TYR A 201 7.52 13.79 -12.38
N LEU A 202 8.44 12.83 -12.26
CA LEU A 202 9.16 12.21 -13.39
C LEU A 202 8.37 11.01 -13.91
#